data_AF-A0AA38R6W1-F1
#
_entry.id   AF-A0AA38R6W1-F1
#
_cell.length_a   1.000
_cell.length_b   1.000
_cell.length_c   1.000
_cell.angle_alpha   90.00
_cell.angle_beta   90.00
_cell.angle_gamma   90.00
#
_symmetry.space_group_name_H-M   'P 1'
#
loop_
_entity.id
_entity.type
_entity.pdbx_description
1 polymer ?
#
loop_
_entity_poly.entity_id
_entity_poly.type
_entity_poly.pdbx_seq_one_letter_code
_entity_poly.pdbx_strand_id
1 'polypeptide(L)'
;LTGAASQEEHLCARTTLYPSLREEFYRLPEVGGVYTPDVLVFRHWDDSASELPKSERFYVDVVSAGMLRFPDLEEDGDGEERKYAEEKDREMVVRKMRGVMRMVRGKGVDKVVLGAWGCGAYGNPVGEVAGAWRRVLLGKKGTGAGSESWAGLEVVFAIRDGRMAKRFAAAFGEGMEVEGVVSDVEESEDLPDEEEYDDEEVPAPEA
;
A
#
# COMPACT_ATOMS: atom_id res chain seq x y z
N LEU A 1 5.00 15.22 10.76
CA LEU A 1 4.27 14.51 9.69
C LEU A 1 3.32 15.53 9.06
N THR A 2 3.40 15.74 7.75
CA THR A 2 2.73 16.85 7.02
C THR A 2 1.32 16.51 6.55
N GLY A 3 0.69 15.48 7.14
CA GLY A 3 -0.69 15.10 6.80
C GLY A 3 -0.83 14.48 5.43
N ALA A 4 0.23 13.84 4.89
CA ALA A 4 0.02 13.01 3.72
C ALA A 4 -0.84 11.80 4.12
N ALA A 5 -1.76 11.40 3.25
CA ALA A 5 -2.65 10.28 3.48
C ALA A 5 -1.94 8.94 3.14
N SER A 6 -0.67 8.80 3.49
CA SER A 6 0.10 7.60 3.20
C SER A 6 -0.25 6.48 4.18
N GLN A 7 -0.10 5.23 3.72
CA GLN A 7 -0.27 4.05 4.58
C GLN A 7 0.64 4.10 5.82
N GLU A 8 1.88 4.57 5.66
CA GLU A 8 2.86 4.67 6.76
C GLU A 8 2.42 5.70 7.81
N GLU A 9 1.94 6.87 7.38
CA GLU A 9 1.41 7.88 8.30
C GLU A 9 0.20 7.37 9.08
N HIS A 10 -0.68 6.59 8.44
CA HIS A 10 -1.80 5.96 9.13
C HIS A 10 -1.36 4.97 10.21
N LEU A 11 -0.37 4.11 9.91
CA LEU A 11 0.20 3.18 10.89
C LEU A 11 0.88 3.92 12.03
N CYS A 12 1.73 4.90 11.72
CA CYS A 12 2.45 5.71 12.71
C CYS A 12 1.50 6.50 13.63
N ALA A 13 0.38 6.99 13.10
CA ALA A 13 -0.60 7.74 13.87
C ALA A 13 -1.49 6.86 14.75
N ARG A 14 -1.65 5.56 14.44
CA ARG A 14 -2.62 4.66 15.11
C ARG A 14 -1.97 3.58 15.97
N THR A 15 -0.65 3.51 15.93
CA THR A 15 0.13 2.47 16.60
C THR A 15 1.37 3.04 17.27
N THR A 16 2.06 2.21 18.06
CA THR A 16 3.37 2.57 18.66
C THR A 16 4.53 2.39 17.68
N LEU A 17 4.27 2.29 16.37
CA LEU A 17 5.32 2.10 15.36
C LEU A 17 6.27 3.30 15.29
N TYR A 18 5.75 4.53 15.21
CA TYR A 18 6.56 5.74 15.04
C TYR A 18 7.72 5.88 16.04
N PRO A 19 7.49 5.77 17.37
CA PRO A 19 8.60 5.85 18.33
C PRO A 19 9.60 4.67 18.24
N SER A 20 9.23 3.58 17.56
CA SER A 20 10.11 2.42 17.35
C SER A 20 11.01 2.59 16.11
N LEU A 21 10.69 3.51 15.20
CA LEU A 21 11.47 3.79 13.98
C LEU A 21 12.60 4.78 14.29
N ARG A 22 13.68 4.27 14.87
CA ARG A 22 14.85 5.05 15.27
C ARG A 22 15.61 5.60 14.05
N GLU A 23 16.16 6.80 14.19
CA GLU A 23 16.94 7.45 13.12
C GLU A 23 18.13 6.61 12.65
N GLU A 24 18.76 5.85 13.55
CA GLU A 24 19.94 5.03 13.22
C GLU A 24 19.64 3.87 12.27
N PHE A 25 18.36 3.52 12.07
CA PHE A 25 17.97 2.53 11.07
C PHE A 25 18.06 3.09 9.64
N TYR A 26 18.13 4.41 9.49
CA TYR A 26 18.10 5.07 8.20
C TYR A 26 19.51 5.48 7.75
N ARG A 27 19.84 5.35 6.46
CA ARG A 27 18.97 4.95 5.35
C ARG A 27 18.82 3.42 5.26
N LEU A 28 17.57 2.97 5.12
CA LEU A 28 17.25 1.55 4.99
C LEU A 28 18.03 0.92 3.81
N PRO A 29 18.42 -0.36 3.91
CA PRO A 29 19.06 -1.06 2.80
C PRO A 29 18.12 -1.15 1.61
N GLU A 30 18.70 -1.26 0.41
CA GLU A 30 17.91 -1.39 -0.82
C GLU A 30 17.07 -2.67 -0.84
N VAL A 31 17.58 -3.78 -0.31
CA VAL A 31 16.83 -5.02 -0.10
C VAL A 31 16.84 -5.35 1.39
N GLY A 32 15.65 -5.44 1.98
CA GLY A 32 15.46 -5.67 3.42
C GLY A 32 14.70 -4.53 4.06
N GLY A 33 14.77 -4.45 5.38
CA GLY A 33 14.03 -3.47 6.17
C GLY A 33 14.25 -3.66 7.66
N VAL A 34 13.44 -2.99 8.46
CA VAL A 34 13.40 -3.12 9.92
C VAL A 34 12.23 -4.02 10.30
N TYR A 35 12.47 -4.98 11.20
CA TYR A 35 11.41 -5.77 11.84
C TYR A 35 11.17 -5.20 13.23
N THR A 36 9.96 -4.71 13.48
CA THR A 36 9.55 -4.14 14.76
C THR A 36 8.50 -5.05 15.39
N PRO A 37 8.85 -5.80 16.44
CA PRO A 37 7.89 -6.63 17.16
C PRO A 37 6.99 -5.79 18.08
N ASP A 38 5.86 -6.38 18.50
CA ASP A 38 5.02 -5.88 19.60
C ASP A 38 4.55 -4.42 19.43
N VAL A 39 4.18 -4.05 18.20
CA VAL A 39 3.59 -2.75 17.89
C VAL A 39 2.13 -2.75 18.36
N LEU A 40 1.82 -1.91 19.34
CA LEU A 40 0.48 -1.77 19.89
C LEU A 40 -0.41 -0.98 18.93
N VAL A 41 -1.53 -1.56 18.51
CA VAL A 41 -2.62 -0.86 17.83
C VAL A 41 -3.57 -0.31 18.90
N PHE A 42 -3.74 1.01 18.92
CA PHE A 42 -4.51 1.68 19.97
C PHE A 42 -5.52 2.71 19.46
N ARG A 43 -5.68 2.84 18.14
CA ARG A 43 -6.69 3.71 17.51
C ARG A 43 -7.43 2.98 16.39
N HIS A 44 -8.67 3.37 16.16
CA HIS A 44 -9.51 2.88 15.06
C HIS A 44 -8.91 3.20 13.69
N TRP A 45 -9.23 2.36 12.70
CA TRP A 45 -8.72 2.48 11.33
C TRP A 45 -9.36 3.63 10.57
N ASP A 46 -10.58 4.03 10.93
CA ASP A 46 -11.35 5.08 10.27
C ASP A 46 -10.72 6.47 10.41
N ASP A 47 -11.36 7.45 9.76
CA ASP A 47 -10.85 8.82 9.70
C ASP A 47 -10.92 9.55 11.05
N SER A 48 -11.71 9.06 12.02
CA SER A 48 -11.73 9.62 13.38
C SER A 48 -10.44 9.33 14.15
N ALA A 49 -9.77 8.21 13.83
CA ALA A 49 -8.61 7.69 14.54
C ALA A 49 -8.79 7.70 16.07
N SER A 50 -10.02 7.49 16.55
CA SER A 50 -10.35 7.49 17.98
C SER A 50 -9.63 6.37 18.72
N GLU A 51 -9.34 6.56 20.00
CA GLU A 51 -8.65 5.54 20.79
C GLU A 51 -9.53 4.31 21.01
N LEU A 52 -8.94 3.14 20.79
CA LEU A 52 -9.55 1.87 21.15
C LEU A 52 -9.64 1.73 22.68
N PRO A 53 -10.75 1.18 23.22
CA PRO A 53 -10.81 0.70 24.59
C PRO A 53 -9.63 -0.23 24.90
N LYS A 54 -9.08 -0.18 26.12
CA LYS A 54 -7.92 -1.02 26.50
C LYS A 54 -8.13 -2.52 26.23
N SER A 55 -9.36 -2.99 26.33
CA SER A 55 -9.77 -4.39 26.06
C SER A 55 -9.73 -4.78 24.58
N GLU A 56 -9.74 -3.80 23.67
CA GLU A 56 -9.77 -4.00 22.22
C GLU A 56 -8.42 -3.70 21.56
N ARG A 57 -7.43 -3.23 22.34
CA ARG A 57 -6.08 -3.01 21.85
C ARG A 57 -5.38 -4.35 21.63
N PHE A 58 -4.61 -4.44 20.56
CA PHE A 58 -3.90 -5.66 20.19
C PHE A 58 -2.52 -5.32 19.65
N TYR A 59 -1.66 -6.33 19.56
CA TYR A 59 -0.30 -6.20 19.09
C TYR A 59 -0.16 -6.80 17.69
N VAL A 60 0.68 -6.16 16.89
CA VAL A 60 1.11 -6.65 15.58
C VAL A 60 2.62 -6.50 15.46
N ASP A 61 3.23 -7.32 14.60
CA ASP A 61 4.60 -7.09 14.18
C ASP A 61 4.59 -6.34 12.85
N VAL A 62 5.56 -5.44 12.65
CA VAL A 62 5.65 -4.59 11.45
C VAL A 62 7.00 -4.75 10.76
N VAL A 63 6.98 -4.95 9.44
CA VAL A 63 8.17 -4.84 8.59
C VAL A 63 8.15 -3.50 7.86
N SER A 64 9.12 -2.63 8.15
CA SER A 64 9.30 -1.35 7.48
C SER A 64 10.38 -1.47 6.40
N ALA A 65 10.00 -1.34 5.13
CA ALA A 65 10.89 -1.42 3.98
C ALA A 65 10.51 -0.39 2.90
N GLY A 66 11.50 0.10 2.14
CA GLY A 66 11.28 1.08 1.07
C GLY A 66 11.12 0.45 -0.31
N MET A 67 10.09 0.84 -1.05
CA MET A 67 9.92 0.49 -2.48
C MET A 67 10.67 1.46 -3.40
N LEU A 68 10.81 1.13 -4.69
CA LEU A 68 11.27 2.08 -5.71
C LEU A 68 10.39 3.33 -5.72
N ARG A 69 11.01 4.50 -5.84
CA ARG A 69 10.32 5.79 -5.86
C ARG A 69 10.46 6.42 -7.24
N PHE A 70 9.32 6.67 -7.88
CA PHE A 70 9.22 7.24 -9.23
C PHE A 70 10.12 6.51 -10.24
N PRO A 71 9.95 5.18 -10.40
CA PRO A 71 10.66 4.42 -11.42
C PRO A 71 10.30 4.94 -12.82
N ASP A 72 11.20 4.76 -13.79
CA ASP A 72 10.91 5.06 -15.19
C ASP A 72 9.87 4.06 -15.72
N LEU A 73 8.84 4.58 -16.39
CA LEU A 73 7.71 3.79 -16.87
C LEU A 73 7.53 3.93 -18.38
N GLU A 74 7.10 2.84 -19.01
CA GLU A 74 6.64 2.81 -20.40
C GLU A 74 5.14 2.50 -20.44
N GLU A 75 4.45 3.03 -21.46
CA GLU A 75 3.06 2.69 -21.73
C GLU A 75 3.02 1.38 -22.52
N ASP A 76 2.11 0.47 -22.14
CA ASP A 76 1.76 -0.65 -23.01
C ASP A 76 0.99 -0.12 -24.22
N GLY A 77 1.05 -0.82 -25.36
CA GLY A 77 0.51 -0.34 -26.65
C GLY A 77 -0.98 0.05 -26.67
N ASP A 78 -1.73 -0.31 -25.62
CA ASP A 78 -3.16 -0.01 -25.44
C ASP A 78 -3.43 1.16 -24.47
N GLY A 79 -2.41 1.77 -23.85
CA GLY A 79 -2.50 2.98 -23.02
C GLY A 79 -3.14 2.81 -21.63
N GLU A 80 -3.75 1.65 -21.31
CA GLU A 80 -4.46 1.43 -20.04
C GLU A 80 -3.54 1.03 -18.86
N GLU A 81 -2.35 0.51 -19.16
CA GLU A 81 -1.42 -0.02 -18.16
C GLU A 81 0.02 0.42 -18.42
N ARG A 82 0.67 0.91 -17.35
CA ARG A 82 2.09 1.27 -17.37
C ARG A 82 2.92 0.09 -16.89
N LYS A 83 4.13 -0.03 -17.41
CA LYS A 83 5.11 -1.04 -17.03
C LYS A 83 6.43 -0.38 -16.66
N TYR A 84 7.27 -1.08 -15.90
CA TYR A 84 8.63 -0.59 -15.64
C TYR A 84 9.40 -0.52 -16.96
N ALA A 85 10.05 0.60 -17.27
CA ALA A 85 10.83 0.73 -18.50
C ALA A 85 12.05 -0.23 -18.53
N GLU A 86 12.62 -0.51 -17.35
CA GLU A 86 13.86 -1.26 -17.21
C GLU A 86 13.66 -2.59 -16.48
N GLU A 87 14.22 -3.69 -16.99
CA GLU A 87 14.16 -5.01 -16.34
C GLU A 87 14.80 -5.00 -14.94
N LYS A 88 15.82 -4.17 -14.73
CA LYS A 88 16.49 -4.04 -13.42
C LYS A 88 15.52 -3.61 -12.32
N ASP A 89 14.51 -2.81 -12.65
CA ASP A 89 13.52 -2.32 -11.68
C ASP A 89 12.52 -3.43 -11.34
N ARG A 90 12.07 -4.19 -12.34
CA ARG A 90 11.27 -5.42 -12.14
C ARG A 90 11.99 -6.40 -11.22
N GLU A 91 13.27 -6.67 -11.50
CA GLU A 91 14.09 -7.54 -10.67
C GLU A 91 14.29 -7.00 -9.25
N MET A 92 14.49 -5.69 -9.11
CA MET A 92 14.68 -5.05 -7.81
C MET A 92 13.43 -5.16 -6.93
N VAL A 93 12.24 -4.96 -7.49
CA VAL A 93 10.96 -5.12 -6.78
C VAL A 93 10.81 -6.57 -6.27
N VAL A 94 11.11 -7.56 -7.13
CA VAL A 94 11.08 -8.97 -6.73
C VAL A 94 12.09 -9.26 -5.62
N ARG A 95 13.30 -8.71 -5.69
CA ARG A 95 14.34 -8.87 -4.64
C ARG A 95 13.89 -8.26 -3.31
N LYS A 96 13.31 -7.06 -3.34
CA LYS A 96 12.74 -6.37 -2.17
C LYS A 96 11.64 -7.21 -1.51
N MET A 97 10.68 -7.69 -2.29
CA MET A 97 9.59 -8.55 -1.81
C MET A 97 10.12 -9.84 -1.17
N ARG A 98 11.07 -10.53 -1.81
CA ARG A 98 11.73 -11.71 -1.20
C ARG A 98 12.45 -11.35 0.10
N GLY A 99 13.10 -10.19 0.16
CA GLY A 99 13.73 -9.69 1.39
C GLY A 99 12.73 -9.58 2.55
N VAL A 100 11.59 -8.94 2.32
CA VAL A 100 10.49 -8.85 3.29
C VAL A 100 9.98 -10.23 3.70
N MET A 101 9.70 -11.11 2.73
CA MET A 101 9.17 -12.44 3.01
C MET A 101 10.16 -13.33 3.79
N ARG A 102 11.47 -13.20 3.55
CA ARG A 102 12.51 -13.85 4.37
C ARG A 102 12.50 -13.35 5.80
N MET A 103 12.29 -12.06 6.03
CA MET A 103 12.17 -11.51 7.39
C MET A 103 10.94 -12.09 8.11
N VAL A 104 9.79 -12.09 7.43
CA VAL A 104 8.53 -12.69 7.93
C VAL A 104 8.76 -14.16 8.31
N ARG A 105 9.30 -14.97 7.39
CA ARG A 105 9.56 -16.40 7.63
C ARG A 105 10.60 -16.63 8.73
N GLY A 106 11.67 -15.85 8.74
CA GLY A 106 12.74 -15.95 9.74
C GLY A 106 12.29 -15.63 11.17
N LYS A 107 11.15 -14.95 11.31
CA LYS A 107 10.52 -14.63 12.60
C LYS A 107 9.43 -15.61 13.01
N GLY A 108 9.15 -16.63 12.20
CA GLY A 108 8.13 -17.64 12.49
C GLY A 108 6.70 -17.14 12.35
N VAL A 109 6.48 -16.04 11.63
CA VAL A 109 5.15 -15.48 11.37
C VAL A 109 4.38 -16.44 10.46
N ASP A 110 3.11 -16.68 10.82
CA ASP A 110 2.17 -17.58 10.13
C ASP A 110 1.07 -16.83 9.36
N LYS A 111 0.87 -15.53 9.64
CA LYS A 111 -0.04 -14.64 8.90
C LYS A 111 0.61 -13.30 8.56
N VAL A 112 0.44 -12.82 7.33
CA VAL A 112 0.98 -11.52 6.91
C VAL A 112 -0.06 -10.70 6.14
N VAL A 113 -0.14 -9.41 6.47
CA VAL A 113 -0.92 -8.43 5.73
C VAL A 113 0.01 -7.62 4.82
N LEU A 114 -0.24 -7.71 3.52
CA LEU A 114 0.46 -7.01 2.45
C LEU A 114 -0.50 -6.04 1.74
N GLY A 115 -0.06 -5.45 0.64
CA GLY A 115 -0.90 -4.59 -0.20
C GLY A 115 -0.20 -4.18 -1.49
N ALA A 116 -0.76 -3.16 -2.15
CA ALA A 116 -0.22 -2.51 -3.34
C ALA A 116 1.03 -1.65 -3.01
N TRP A 117 2.08 -2.31 -2.52
CA TRP A 117 3.27 -1.66 -1.95
C TRP A 117 3.99 -0.80 -2.99
N GLY A 118 4.01 0.51 -2.75
CA GLY A 118 4.62 1.51 -3.64
C GLY A 118 3.73 2.03 -4.77
N CYS A 119 2.48 1.57 -4.90
CA CYS A 119 1.59 1.97 -5.99
C CYS A 119 0.93 3.35 -5.81
N GLY A 120 1.01 3.93 -4.60
CA GLY A 120 0.52 5.28 -4.31
C GLY A 120 1.57 6.34 -4.61
N ALA A 121 1.99 7.09 -3.59
CA ALA A 121 2.93 8.22 -3.70
C ALA A 121 4.30 7.88 -4.31
N TYR A 122 4.65 6.60 -4.46
CA TYR A 122 5.91 6.16 -5.06
C TYR A 122 5.78 5.82 -6.55
N GLY A 123 4.56 5.77 -7.09
CA GLY A 123 4.30 5.69 -8.53
C GLY A 123 4.58 4.33 -9.18
N ASN A 124 4.64 3.23 -8.41
CA ASN A 124 4.84 1.91 -9.00
C ASN A 124 3.57 1.42 -9.73
N PRO A 125 3.69 0.72 -10.87
CA PRO A 125 2.52 0.21 -11.58
C PRO A 125 1.86 -0.96 -10.83
N VAL A 126 0.53 -0.88 -10.65
CA VAL A 126 -0.24 -1.86 -9.87
C VAL A 126 -0.11 -3.27 -10.46
N GLY A 127 -0.19 -3.42 -11.79
CA GLY A 127 -0.07 -4.72 -12.45
C GLY A 127 1.29 -5.38 -12.27
N GLU A 128 2.37 -4.60 -12.41
CA GLU A 128 3.73 -5.08 -12.19
C GLU A 128 3.98 -5.48 -10.72
N VAL A 129 3.48 -4.71 -9.75
CA VAL A 129 3.59 -5.03 -8.32
C VAL A 129 2.79 -6.29 -7.96
N ALA A 130 1.57 -6.44 -8.49
CA ALA A 130 0.76 -7.65 -8.31
C ALA A 130 1.43 -8.88 -8.92
N GLY A 131 1.95 -8.77 -10.15
CA GLY A 131 2.69 -9.82 -10.83
C GLY A 131 3.98 -10.22 -10.09
N ALA A 132 4.70 -9.24 -9.53
CA ALA A 132 5.87 -9.49 -8.70
C ALA A 132 5.53 -10.25 -7.41
N TRP A 133 4.46 -9.87 -6.70
CA TRP A 133 3.98 -10.62 -5.53
C TRP A 133 3.59 -12.05 -5.90
N ARG A 134 2.84 -12.23 -6.99
CA ARG A 134 2.49 -13.55 -7.51
C ARG A 134 3.73 -14.39 -7.80
N ARG A 135 4.74 -13.82 -8.46
CA ARG A 135 6.02 -14.49 -8.74
C ARG A 135 6.76 -14.89 -7.47
N VAL A 136 6.74 -14.05 -6.43
CA VAL A 136 7.38 -14.36 -5.15
C VAL A 136 6.64 -15.44 -4.39
N LEU A 137 5.31 -15.33 -4.29
CA LEU A 137 4.48 -16.19 -3.46
C LEU A 137 4.19 -17.55 -4.10
N LEU A 138 3.89 -17.57 -5.40
CA LEU A 138 3.42 -18.73 -6.15
C LEU A 138 4.39 -19.20 -7.24
N GLY A 139 5.52 -18.52 -7.44
CA GLY A 139 6.51 -18.88 -8.44
C GLY A 139 7.04 -20.30 -8.25
N LYS A 140 7.35 -20.99 -9.36
CA LYS A 140 7.87 -22.37 -9.32
C LYS A 140 9.11 -22.45 -8.45
N LYS A 141 9.07 -23.35 -7.47
CA LYS A 141 10.23 -23.79 -6.69
C LYS A 141 11.36 -24.14 -7.65
N GLY A 142 12.48 -23.44 -7.58
CA GLY A 142 13.70 -23.95 -8.19
C GLY A 142 14.02 -25.30 -7.56
N THR A 143 14.49 -26.28 -8.31
CA THR A 143 14.83 -27.61 -7.76
C THR A 143 16.16 -27.62 -6.99
N GLY A 144 16.73 -26.45 -6.68
CA GLY A 144 18.04 -26.28 -6.04
C GLY A 144 17.96 -25.72 -4.62
N ALA A 145 19.13 -25.66 -3.96
CA ALA A 145 19.35 -25.20 -2.58
C ALA A 145 19.04 -23.72 -2.29
N GLY A 146 18.25 -23.05 -3.15
CA GLY A 146 17.78 -21.66 -3.00
C GLY A 146 16.27 -21.51 -3.24
N SER A 147 15.52 -22.61 -3.25
CA SER A 147 14.06 -22.56 -3.37
C SER A 147 13.42 -21.99 -2.11
N GLU A 148 12.93 -20.76 -2.20
CA GLU A 148 12.09 -20.18 -1.15
C GLU A 148 10.67 -20.74 -1.27
N SER A 149 10.09 -21.18 -0.16
CA SER A 149 8.70 -21.65 -0.10
C SER A 149 7.99 -20.92 1.02
N TRP A 150 6.81 -20.40 0.71
CA TRP A 150 5.98 -19.71 1.68
C TRP A 150 4.82 -20.59 2.18
N ALA A 151 4.98 -21.91 2.14
CA ALA A 151 3.95 -22.85 2.56
C ALA A 151 3.51 -22.61 4.01
N GLY A 152 2.21 -22.75 4.27
CA GLY A 152 1.60 -22.55 5.59
C GLY A 152 1.55 -21.10 6.08
N LEU A 153 1.94 -20.12 5.26
CA LEU A 153 1.75 -18.69 5.57
C LEU A 153 0.44 -18.22 4.95
N GLU A 154 -0.45 -17.67 5.78
CA GLU A 154 -1.64 -16.96 5.34
C GLU A 154 -1.23 -15.56 4.87
N VAL A 155 -1.63 -15.19 3.66
CA VAL A 155 -1.29 -13.89 3.06
C VAL A 155 -2.58 -13.16 2.71
N VAL A 156 -2.75 -11.97 3.27
CA VAL A 156 -3.88 -11.07 2.97
C VAL A 156 -3.33 -9.83 2.25
N PHE A 157 -3.98 -9.40 1.17
CA PHE A 157 -3.68 -8.12 0.53
C PHE A 157 -4.76 -7.10 0.90
N ALA A 158 -4.47 -6.23 1.86
CA ALA A 158 -5.37 -5.17 2.30
C ALA A 158 -5.15 -3.89 1.49
N ILE A 159 -6.05 -3.59 0.55
CA ILE A 159 -5.98 -2.43 -0.36
C ILE A 159 -7.25 -1.61 -0.18
N ARG A 160 -7.13 -0.40 0.42
CA ARG A 160 -8.28 0.49 0.73
C ARG A 160 -8.98 0.99 -0.53
N ASP A 161 -8.23 1.35 -1.57
CA ASP A 161 -8.81 1.87 -2.81
C ASP A 161 -9.42 0.73 -3.64
N GLY A 162 -10.73 0.76 -3.84
CA GLY A 162 -11.45 -0.33 -4.50
C GLY A 162 -11.09 -0.51 -5.98
N ARG A 163 -10.78 0.57 -6.70
CA ARG A 163 -10.37 0.49 -8.12
C ARG A 163 -8.98 -0.15 -8.23
N MET A 164 -8.05 0.23 -7.37
CA MET A 164 -6.72 -0.36 -7.26
C MET A 164 -6.79 -1.81 -6.81
N ALA A 165 -7.65 -2.15 -5.84
CA ALA A 165 -7.86 -3.52 -5.39
C ALA A 165 -8.33 -4.41 -6.55
N LYS A 166 -9.30 -3.94 -7.35
CA LYS A 166 -9.78 -4.66 -8.56
C LYS A 166 -8.66 -4.88 -9.58
N ARG A 167 -7.88 -3.84 -9.90
CA ARG A 167 -6.73 -3.96 -10.82
C ARG A 167 -5.65 -4.89 -10.28
N PHE A 168 -5.34 -4.81 -9.00
CA PHE A 168 -4.37 -5.66 -8.33
C PHE A 168 -4.81 -7.13 -8.38
N ALA A 169 -6.06 -7.42 -8.04
CA ALA A 169 -6.61 -8.77 -8.09
C ALA A 169 -6.62 -9.32 -9.53
N ALA A 170 -7.02 -8.52 -10.52
CA ALA A 170 -7.00 -8.91 -11.92
C ALA A 170 -5.58 -9.28 -12.40
N ALA A 171 -4.57 -8.47 -12.05
CA ALA A 171 -3.18 -8.72 -12.41
C ALA A 171 -2.54 -9.87 -11.60
N PHE A 172 -2.95 -10.09 -10.35
CA PHE A 172 -2.51 -11.23 -9.55
C PHE A 172 -3.07 -12.56 -10.11
N GLY A 173 -4.31 -12.54 -10.59
CA GLY A 173 -4.96 -13.67 -11.26
C GLY A 173 -5.28 -14.84 -10.32
N GLU A 174 -5.22 -16.06 -10.83
CA GLU A 174 -5.54 -17.28 -10.08
C GLU A 174 -4.68 -17.46 -8.82
N GLY A 175 -5.30 -17.96 -7.75
CA GLY A 175 -4.67 -18.19 -6.45
C GLY A 175 -4.95 -17.12 -5.39
N MET A 176 -5.90 -16.21 -5.66
CA MET A 176 -6.39 -15.20 -4.73
C MET A 176 -7.91 -15.32 -4.58
N GLU A 177 -8.39 -15.24 -3.34
CA GLU A 177 -9.81 -15.07 -3.02
C GLU A 177 -10.06 -13.59 -2.71
N VAL A 178 -11.07 -13.00 -3.33
CA VAL A 178 -11.40 -11.58 -3.17
C VAL A 178 -12.62 -11.44 -2.26
N GLU A 179 -12.41 -10.95 -1.05
CA GLU A 179 -13.49 -10.61 -0.12
C GLU A 179 -13.84 -9.12 -0.23
N GLY A 180 -15.14 -8.82 -0.31
CA GLY A 180 -15.77 -7.50 -0.24
C GLY A 180 -14.92 -6.27 -0.57
N VAL A 181 -15.01 -5.79 -1.81
CA VAL A 181 -14.62 -4.41 -2.14
C VAL A 181 -15.72 -3.50 -1.60
N VAL A 182 -15.54 -2.90 -0.41
CA VAL A 182 -16.46 -1.87 0.08
C VAL A 182 -16.34 -0.67 -0.87
N SER A 183 -17.28 -0.56 -1.80
CA SER A 183 -17.36 0.54 -2.76
C SER A 183 -18.03 1.74 -2.11
N ASP A 184 -17.34 2.41 -1.19
CA ASP A 184 -17.77 3.71 -0.70
C ASP A 184 -17.21 4.82 -1.60
N VAL A 185 -17.72 4.92 -2.83
CA VAL A 185 -17.88 6.19 -3.57
C VAL A 185 -18.98 5.96 -4.61
N GLU A 186 -20.20 6.40 -4.31
CA GLU A 186 -21.18 6.72 -5.36
C GLU A 186 -20.62 7.88 -6.17
N GLU A 187 -20.61 7.73 -7.49
CA GLU A 187 -20.34 8.82 -8.43
C GLU A 187 -21.33 9.97 -8.16
N SER A 188 -20.85 11.08 -7.63
CA SER A 188 -21.54 12.36 -7.77
C SER A 188 -21.24 12.89 -9.17
N GLU A 189 -21.93 12.36 -10.18
CA GLU A 189 -22.26 13.14 -11.37
C GLU A 189 -23.30 14.20 -10.97
N ASP A 190 -23.32 15.32 -11.71
CA ASP A 190 -24.18 16.52 -11.56
C ASP A 190 -23.56 17.70 -10.78
N LEU A 191 -22.65 18.41 -11.46
CA LEU A 191 -22.57 19.88 -11.34
C LEU A 191 -23.46 20.46 -12.44
N PRO A 192 -24.59 21.14 -12.14
CA PRO A 192 -25.25 22.00 -13.10
C PRO A 192 -24.59 23.38 -13.14
N ASP A 193 -24.67 23.95 -14.34
CA ASP A 193 -24.01 25.13 -14.89
C ASP A 193 -24.13 26.45 -14.11
N GLU A 194 -23.18 27.32 -14.41
CA GLU A 194 -23.06 28.73 -14.05
C GLU A 194 -24.39 29.50 -14.12
N GLU A 195 -24.84 30.06 -13.00
CA GLU A 195 -25.81 31.17 -13.00
C GLU A 195 -25.06 32.51 -12.90
N GLU A 196 -25.14 33.23 -14.02
CA GLU A 196 -24.77 34.61 -14.25
C GLU A 196 -25.47 35.53 -13.23
N TYR A 197 -24.71 36.18 -12.34
CA TYR A 197 -25.27 37.19 -11.43
C TYR A 197 -25.44 38.52 -12.19
N ASP A 198 -26.70 38.89 -12.38
CA ASP A 198 -27.15 40.19 -12.88
C ASP A 198 -26.78 41.29 -11.88
N ASP A 199 -26.11 42.34 -12.36
CA ASP A 199 -25.63 43.49 -11.57
C ASP A 199 -26.80 44.48 -11.39
N GLU A 200 -27.61 44.30 -10.34
CA GLU A 200 -28.63 45.31 -9.96
C GLU A 200 -28.06 46.37 -8.99
N GLU A 201 -28.35 47.62 -9.35
CA GLU A 201 -27.89 48.90 -8.79
C GLU A 201 -27.87 49.01 -7.26
N VAL A 202 -26.72 49.44 -6.72
CA VAL A 202 -26.61 49.94 -5.34
C VAL A 202 -26.94 51.45 -5.32
N PRO A 203 -27.94 51.93 -4.56
CA PRO A 203 -28.22 53.36 -4.48
C PRO A 203 -27.17 54.07 -3.62
N ALA A 204 -26.80 55.29 -4.04
CA ALA A 204 -25.84 56.14 -3.35
C ALA A 204 -26.37 56.60 -1.97
N PRO A 205 -25.52 56.66 -0.93
CA PRO A 205 -25.91 57.26 0.35
C PRO A 205 -25.85 58.79 0.29
N GLU A 206 -26.93 59.44 0.72
CA GLU A 206 -26.99 60.88 0.99
C GLU A 206 -26.25 61.21 2.31
N ALA A 207 -25.25 62.10 2.22
CA ALA A 207 -25.01 63.30 3.06
C ALA A 207 -23.57 63.80 2.91
#